data_AF-A0A945AES6-F1
#
_entry.id   AF-A0A945AES6-F1
#
_cell.length_a   1.000
_cell.length_b   1.000
_cell.length_c   1.000
_cell.angle_alpha   90.00
_cell.angle_beta   90.00
_cell.angle_gamma   90.00
#
_symmetry.space_group_name_H-M   'P 1'
#
loop_
_entity.id
_entity.type
_entity.pdbx_description
1 polymer ?
#
loop_
_entity_poly.entity_id
_entity_poly.type
_entity_poly.pdbx_seq_one_letter_code
_entity_poly.pdbx_strand_id
1 'polypeptide(L)'
;MKLPPTTTIPIRKLTHYLLVPREHDDKSKFLALADFTLQNPNALLIAIRRLIATQDAIEDCANDYGVFFHVDGDLMSPTNKLLSVRTIWIRRKIDGLFHFVTLIPLR
;
A
#
# COMPACT_ATOMS: atom_id res chain seq x y z
N MET A 1 -11.51 3.31 -10.71
CA MET A 1 -10.57 4.08 -11.57
C MET A 1 -9.15 3.59 -11.31
N LYS A 2 -8.27 3.50 -12.30
CA LYS A 2 -6.85 3.17 -12.04
C LYS A 2 -6.13 4.37 -11.43
N LEU A 3 -5.24 4.12 -10.46
CA LEU A 3 -4.37 5.19 -9.96
C LEU A 3 -3.23 5.46 -10.95
N PRO A 4 -2.83 6.72 -11.14
CA PRO A 4 -1.76 7.05 -12.08
C PRO A 4 -0.40 6.56 -11.57
N PRO A 5 0.57 6.29 -12.46
CA PRO A 5 1.93 5.89 -12.08
C PRO A 5 2.68 6.96 -11.28
N THR A 6 2.25 8.22 -11.38
CA THR A 6 2.76 9.39 -10.64
C THR A 6 2.40 9.40 -9.14
N THR A 7 1.79 8.32 -8.64
CA THR A 7 1.56 8.11 -7.20
C THR A 7 2.85 8.13 -6.38
N THR A 8 2.76 8.77 -5.21
CA THR A 8 3.87 8.89 -4.27
C THR A 8 3.78 7.83 -3.18
N ILE A 9 4.76 6.92 -3.14
CA ILE A 9 4.94 5.92 -2.09
C ILE A 9 6.28 6.21 -1.40
N PRO A 10 6.29 6.90 -0.24
CA PRO A 10 7.54 7.22 0.44
C PRO A 10 8.24 5.93 0.91
N ILE A 11 9.48 5.70 0.49
CA ILE A 11 10.25 4.51 0.89
C ILE A 11 10.34 4.35 2.42
N ARG A 12 10.46 5.47 3.15
CA ARG A 12 10.44 5.50 4.62
C ARG A 12 9.18 4.90 5.22
N LYS A 13 8.02 5.00 4.54
CA LYS A 13 6.76 4.42 5.01
C LYS A 13 6.82 2.89 4.95
N LEU A 14 7.56 2.33 3.99
CA LEU A 14 7.81 0.89 3.90
C LEU A 14 8.80 0.47 4.99
N THR A 15 9.97 1.12 5.05
CA THR A 15 11.09 0.68 5.89
C THR A 15 11.03 1.08 7.36
N HIS A 16 10.24 2.09 7.74
CA HIS A 16 10.15 2.56 9.14
C HIS A 16 8.77 2.34 9.77
N TYR A 17 7.80 1.83 8.99
CA TYR A 17 6.44 1.64 9.47
C TYR A 17 5.86 0.28 9.07
N LEU A 18 5.74 -0.03 7.77
CA LEU A 18 5.08 -1.27 7.34
C LEU A 18 5.89 -2.54 7.61
N LEU A 19 7.19 -2.49 7.37
CA LEU A 19 8.10 -3.64 7.51
C LEU A 19 8.77 -3.71 8.89
N VAL A 20 8.41 -2.81 9.80
CA VAL A 20 8.95 -2.78 11.15
C VAL A 20 7.95 -3.42 12.12
N PRO A 21 8.37 -4.39 12.95
CA PRO A 21 7.53 -4.97 13.99
C PRO A 21 7.01 -3.92 14.96
N ARG A 22 5.75 -4.06 15.36
CA ARG A 22 5.06 -3.15 16.27
C ARG A 22 4.22 -3.93 17.26
N GLU A 23 4.03 -3.37 18.45
CA GLU A 23 3.21 -4.01 19.48
C GLU A 23 1.72 -4.01 19.12
N HIS A 24 1.27 -2.97 18.40
CA HIS A 24 -0.10 -2.81 17.93
C HIS A 24 -0.16 -2.71 16.41
N ASP A 25 -1.18 -3.36 15.81
CA ASP A 25 -1.42 -3.40 14.36
C ASP A 25 -0.19 -3.75 13.52
N ASP A 26 0.54 -4.78 13.97
CA ASP A 26 1.77 -5.26 13.34
C ASP A 26 1.53 -5.80 11.94
N LYS A 27 1.76 -4.93 10.96
CA LYS A 27 1.66 -5.27 9.53
C LYS A 27 2.88 -6.07 9.07
N SER A 28 4.01 -5.98 9.78
CA SER A 28 5.26 -6.61 9.36
C SER A 28 5.17 -8.14 9.44
N LYS A 29 4.54 -8.69 10.48
CA LYS A 29 4.30 -10.14 10.61
C LYS A 29 3.43 -10.69 9.50
N PHE A 30 2.38 -9.95 9.13
CA PHE A 30 1.51 -10.33 8.01
C PHE A 30 2.26 -10.27 6.68
N LEU A 31 2.99 -9.19 6.43
CA LEU A 31 3.79 -9.01 5.22
C LEU A 31 4.90 -10.07 5.09
N ALA A 32 5.49 -10.48 6.20
CA ALA A 32 6.49 -11.54 6.26
C ALA A 32 5.93 -12.91 5.83
N LEU A 33 4.62 -13.14 5.87
CA LEU A 33 4.02 -14.39 5.35
C LEU A 33 4.28 -14.56 3.85
N ALA A 34 4.39 -13.46 3.11
CA ALA A 34 4.80 -13.45 1.70
C ALA A 34 6.21 -12.88 1.50
N ASP A 35 7.10 -13.13 2.46
CA ASP A 35 8.53 -12.83 2.37
C ASP A 35 8.83 -11.32 2.16
N PHE A 36 7.90 -10.42 2.47
CA PHE A 36 8.16 -8.98 2.48
C PHE A 36 8.75 -8.59 3.84
N THR A 37 10.02 -8.15 3.82
CA THR A 37 10.80 -7.82 5.00
C THR A 37 11.64 -6.56 4.77
N LEU A 38 12.31 -6.07 5.82
CA LEU A 38 13.22 -4.92 5.71
C LEU A 38 14.41 -5.15 4.77
N GLN A 39 14.72 -6.40 4.44
CA GLN A 39 15.78 -6.75 3.51
C GLN A 39 15.37 -6.56 2.04
N ASN A 40 14.07 -6.54 1.73
CA ASN A 40 13.55 -6.40 0.37
C ASN A 40 12.40 -5.38 0.21
N PRO A 41 12.54 -4.14 0.72
CA PRO A 41 11.46 -3.14 0.67
C PRO A 41 11.05 -2.77 -0.76
N ASN A 42 11.96 -2.91 -1.73
CA ASN A 42 11.67 -2.71 -3.15
C ASN A 42 10.70 -3.77 -3.69
N ALA A 43 10.72 -5.01 -3.19
CA ALA A 43 9.77 -6.04 -3.59
C ALA A 43 8.35 -5.62 -3.21
N LEU A 44 8.16 -5.10 -2.00
CA LEU A 44 6.86 -4.59 -1.54
C LEU A 44 6.43 -3.36 -2.36
N LEU A 45 7.35 -2.44 -2.65
CA LEU A 45 7.07 -1.29 -3.50
C LEU A 45 6.57 -1.70 -4.90
N ILE A 46 7.25 -2.66 -5.53
CA ILE A 46 6.87 -3.18 -6.86
C ILE A 46 5.51 -3.88 -6.78
N ALA A 47 5.26 -4.69 -5.75
CA ALA A 47 3.98 -5.36 -5.56
C ALA A 47 2.82 -4.36 -5.41
N ILE A 48 2.99 -3.32 -4.60
CA ILE A 48 1.98 -2.24 -4.45
C ILE A 48 1.76 -1.51 -5.78
N ARG A 49 2.83 -1.19 -6.53
CA ARG A 49 2.72 -0.54 -7.84
C ARG A 49 1.97 -1.40 -8.86
N ARG A 50 2.22 -2.71 -8.85
CA ARG A 50 1.50 -3.65 -9.72
C ARG A 50 0.02 -3.71 -9.34
N LEU A 51 -0.29 -3.79 -8.04
CA LEU A 51 -1.66 -3.82 -7.54
C LEU A 51 -2.48 -2.62 -8.04
N ILE A 52 -1.96 -1.39 -7.88
CA ILE A 52 -2.69 -0.18 -8.30
C ILE A 52 -2.80 -0.02 -9.82
N ALA A 53 -1.94 -0.69 -10.58
CA ALA A 53 -2.02 -0.70 -12.04
C ALA A 53 -3.07 -1.71 -12.55
N THR A 54 -3.27 -2.81 -11.83
CA THR A 54 -4.19 -3.89 -12.25
C THR A 54 -5.58 -3.75 -11.64
N GLN A 55 -5.70 -3.23 -10.43
CA GLN A 55 -6.96 -3.12 -9.67
C GLN A 55 -7.52 -1.69 -9.70
N ASP A 56 -8.82 -1.59 -9.56
CA ASP A 56 -9.49 -0.29 -9.54
C ASP A 56 -9.47 0.31 -8.13
N ALA A 57 -9.14 1.59 -8.07
CA ALA A 57 -9.37 2.40 -6.89
C ALA A 57 -10.84 2.80 -6.79
N ILE A 58 -11.37 2.65 -5.59
CA ILE A 58 -12.71 3.03 -5.17
C ILE A 58 -12.56 4.22 -4.23
N GLU A 59 -13.32 5.28 -4.50
CA GLU A 59 -13.41 6.44 -3.62
C GLU A 59 -14.12 6.04 -2.32
N ASP A 60 -13.58 6.47 -1.18
CA ASP A 60 -14.10 6.09 0.14
C ASP A 60 -14.74 7.30 0.84
N CYS A 61 -13.93 8.23 1.33
CA CYS A 61 -14.39 9.43 2.03
C CYS A 61 -13.50 10.63 1.70
N ALA A 62 -13.96 11.84 2.01
CA ALA A 62 -13.18 13.05 1.85
C ALA A 62 -13.06 13.81 3.18
N ASN A 63 -11.95 14.51 3.36
CA ASN A 63 -11.75 15.43 4.47
C ASN A 63 -11.03 16.71 4.02
N ASP A 64 -10.58 17.51 4.98
CA ASP A 64 -9.89 18.78 4.70
C ASP A 64 -8.59 18.61 3.91
N TYR A 65 -7.94 17.45 4.00
CA TYR A 65 -6.66 17.18 3.34
C TYR A 65 -6.80 16.62 1.92
N GLY A 66 -7.93 15.98 1.60
CA GLY A 66 -8.04 15.22 0.36
C GLY A 66 -9.23 14.28 0.29
N VAL A 67 -9.28 13.55 -0.81
CA VAL A 67 -10.22 12.45 -1.03
C VAL A 67 -9.46 11.14 -0.86
N PHE A 68 -9.95 10.26 -0.02
CA PHE A 68 -9.41 8.93 0.21
C PHE A 68 -9.93 7.95 -0.83
N PHE A 69 -9.04 7.06 -1.22
CA PHE A 69 -9.31 5.96 -2.12
C PHE A 69 -8.75 4.69 -1.52
N HIS A 70 -9.40 3.58 -1.79
CA HIS A 70 -8.86 2.27 -1.48
C HIS A 70 -8.75 1.41 -2.75
N VAL A 71 -7.73 0.54 -2.77
CA VAL A 71 -7.55 -0.46 -3.81
C VAL A 71 -7.40 -1.81 -3.11
N ASP A 72 -8.30 -2.72 -3.46
CA ASP A 72 -8.32 -4.08 -2.94
C ASP A 72 -7.68 -5.04 -3.94
N GLY A 73 -6.97 -6.04 -3.44
CA GLY A 73 -6.46 -7.14 -4.23
C GLY A 73 -5.21 -7.76 -3.62
N ASP A 74 -4.52 -8.58 -4.42
CA ASP A 74 -3.44 -9.40 -3.92
C ASP A 74 -2.06 -8.80 -4.21
N LEU A 75 -1.21 -8.75 -3.16
CA LEU A 75 0.22 -8.53 -3.32
C LEU A 75 0.89 -9.85 -3.67
N MET A 76 1.50 -9.89 -4.85
CA MET A 76 2.35 -10.99 -5.28
C MET A 76 3.79 -10.75 -4.85
N SER A 77 4.31 -11.64 -4.03
CA SER A 77 5.73 -11.66 -3.65
C SER A 77 6.62 -12.22 -4.77
N PRO A 78 7.95 -12.01 -4.71
CA PRO A 78 8.89 -12.63 -5.63
C PRO A 78 8.87 -14.17 -5.59
N THR A 79 8.41 -14.76 -4.48
CA THR A 79 8.26 -16.21 -4.28
C THR A 79 6.88 -16.72 -4.68
N ASN A 80 6.08 -15.92 -5.40
CA ASN A 80 4.72 -16.21 -5.86
C ASN A 80 3.67 -16.46 -4.76
N LYS A 81 3.98 -16.13 -3.50
CA LYS A 81 2.96 -16.07 -2.45
C LYS A 81 2.09 -14.82 -2.63
N LEU A 82 0.78 -14.97 -2.39
CA LEU A 82 -0.23 -13.92 -2.49
C LEU A 82 -0.68 -13.48 -1.10
N LEU A 83 -0.84 -12.17 -0.90
CA LEU A 83 -1.48 -11.59 0.28
C LEU A 83 -2.62 -10.66 -0.15
N SER A 84 -3.84 -11.00 0.25
CA SER A 84 -4.99 -10.13 0.04
C SER A 84 -4.93 -8.93 0.98
N VAL A 85 -4.98 -7.74 0.40
CA VAL A 85 -4.81 -6.48 1.11
C VAL A 85 -5.70 -5.38 0.55
N ARG A 86 -5.98 -4.41 1.41
CA ARG A 86 -6.52 -3.11 1.02
C ARG A 86 -5.44 -2.07 1.19
N THR A 87 -5.09 -1.40 0.09
CA THR A 87 -4.19 -0.24 0.13
C THR A 87 -5.02 1.04 0.19
N ILE A 88 -4.64 1.95 1.08
CA ILE A 88 -5.32 3.21 1.29
C ILE A 88 -4.45 4.34 0.74
N TRP A 89 -5.09 5.21 -0.01
CA TRP A 89 -4.49 6.32 -0.73
C TRP A 89 -5.26 7.60 -0.43
N ILE A 90 -4.59 8.73 -0.51
CA ILE A 90 -5.24 10.04 -0.46
C ILE A 90 -4.84 10.83 -1.70
N ARG A 91 -5.82 11.33 -2.43
CA ARG A 91 -5.63 12.40 -3.41
C ARG A 91 -5.65 13.72 -2.66
N ARG A 92 -4.47 14.32 -2.48
CA ARG A 92 -4.33 15.56 -1.71
C ARG A 92 -4.93 16.74 -2.45
N LYS A 93 -5.57 17.66 -1.71
CA LYS A 93 -6.09 18.91 -2.30
C LYS A 93 -4.99 19.88 -2.73
N ILE A 94 -3.84 19.87 -2.03
CA ILE A 94 -2.76 20.84 -2.23
C ILE A 94 -2.01 20.69 -3.56
N ASP A 95 -1.87 19.48 -4.08
CA ASP A 95 -1.08 19.16 -5.27
C ASP A 95 -1.84 18.24 -6.25
N GLY A 96 -3.01 17.74 -5.87
CA GLY A 96 -3.81 16.80 -6.67
C GLY A 96 -3.20 15.41 -6.81
N LEU A 97 -2.07 15.14 -6.13
CA LEU A 97 -1.32 13.89 -6.23
C LEU A 97 -1.87 12.83 -5.28
N PHE A 98 -1.70 11.57 -5.68
CA PHE A 98 -2.05 10.43 -4.85
C PHE A 98 -0.86 10.03 -3.98
N HIS A 99 -1.10 9.99 -2.67
CA HIS A 99 -0.12 9.57 -1.68
C HIS A 99 -0.58 8.28 -1.01
N PHE A 100 0.36 7.36 -0.87
CA PHE A 100 0.14 6.14 -0.11
C PHE A 100 0.01 6.46 1.38
N VAL A 101 -1.13 6.07 1.96
CA VAL A 101 -1.45 6.28 3.38
C VAL A 101 -1.02 5.09 4.20
N THR A 102 -1.56 3.91 3.88
CA THR A 102 -1.26 2.65 4.58
C THR A 102 -1.73 1.45 3.76
N LEU A 103 -1.39 0.26 4.23
CA LEU A 103 -1.95 -1.00 3.81
C LEU A 103 -2.58 -1.67 5.03
N ILE A 104 -3.68 -2.39 4.81
CA ILE A 104 -4.28 -3.27 5.81
C ILE A 104 -4.50 -4.67 5.21
N PRO A 105 -4.31 -5.75 5.98
CA PRO A 105 -4.69 -7.09 5.56
C PRO A 105 -6.19 -7.16 5.26
N LEU A 106 -6.57 -7.80 4.16
CA LEU A 106 -7.95 -8.27 3.97
C LEU A 106 -8.00 -9.68 4.57
N ARG A 107 -8.70 -9.79 5.70
CA ARG A 107 -9.13 -11.05 6.30
C ARG A 107 -10.64 -11.06 6.35
#